data_AF-A0A3E4V1G4-F1
#
_entry.id   AF-A0A3E4V1G4-F1
#
_cell.length_a   1.000
_cell.length_b   1.000
_cell.length_c   1.000
_cell.angle_alpha   90.00
_cell.angle_beta   90.00
_cell.angle_gamma   90.00
#
_symmetry.space_group_name_H-M   'P 1'
#
loop_
_entity.id
_entity.type
_entity.pdbx_description
1 polymer ?
#
loop_
_entity_poly.entity_id
_entity_poly.type
_entity_poly.pdbx_seq_one_letter_code
_entity_poly.pdbx_strand_id
1 'polypeptide(L)' 'MTERQLLEEHITELAEIVGEARKLTQQEYEDWKNSILDSATEKIRGFTEHVLLLIEQCL' A
#
# COMPACT_ATOMS: atom_id res chain seq x y z
N MET A 1 17.13 5.97 10.04
CA MET A 1 16.04 6.27 9.10
C MET A 1 14.74 6.06 9.85
N THR A 2 13.85 7.05 9.86
CA THR A 2 12.51 6.91 10.46
C THR A 2 11.52 6.43 9.40
N GLU A 3 10.39 5.85 9.81
CA GLU A 3 9.32 5.44 8.88
C GLU A 3 8.86 6.60 7.99
N ARG A 4 8.79 7.81 8.56
CA ARG A 4 8.46 9.02 7.82
C ARG A 4 9.46 9.33 6.70
N GLN A 5 10.76 9.19 6.96
CA GLN A 5 11.78 9.43 5.93
C GLN A 5 11.67 8.41 4.79
N LEU A 6 11.39 7.14 5.13
CA LEU A 6 11.16 6.10 4.13
C LEU A 6 9.93 6.43 3.27
N LEU A 7 8.82 6.85 3.89
CA LEU A 7 7.64 7.29 3.15
C LEU A 7 7.93 8.50 2.25
N GLU A 8 8.66 9.51 2.75
CA GLU A 8 9.03 10.70 1.98
C GLU A 8 9.94 10.36 0.78
N GLU A 9 10.87 9.42 0.94
CA GLU A 9 11.75 8.93 -0.14
C GLU A 9 10.97 8.16 -1.22
N HIS A 10 9.89 7.49 -0.85
CA HIS A 10 9.11 6.62 -1.74
C HIS A 10 7.73 7.20 -2.12
N ILE A 11 7.51 8.52 -1.91
CA ILE A 11 6.24 9.20 -2.25
C ILE A 11 5.80 8.97 -3.70
N THR A 12 6.74 8.98 -4.65
CA THR A 12 6.43 8.83 -6.08
C THR A 12 5.87 7.43 -6.37
N GLU A 13 6.50 6.39 -5.80
CA GLU A 13 6.07 5.01 -5.97
C GLU A 13 4.71 4.77 -5.31
N LEU A 14 4.47 5.36 -4.13
CA LEU A 14 3.16 5.34 -3.49
C LEU A 14 2.08 6.02 -4.33
N ALA A 15 2.40 7.17 -4.95
CA ALA A 15 1.46 7.87 -5.83
C ALA A 15 1.13 7.05 -7.08
N GLU A 16 2.10 6.32 -7.65
CA GLU A 16 1.88 5.40 -8.75
C GLU A 16 0.97 4.24 -8.34
N ILE A 17 1.20 3.63 -7.17
CA ILE A 17 0.33 2.57 -6.64
C ILE A 17 -1.10 3.06 -6.46
N VAL A 18 -1.30 4.26 -5.91
CA VAL A 18 -2.64 4.88 -5.81
C VAL A 18 -3.26 5.06 -7.20
N GLY A 19 -2.47 5.51 -8.18
CA GLY A 19 -2.91 5.69 -9.56
C GLY A 19 -3.38 4.38 -10.21
N GLU A 20 -2.67 3.27 -9.99
CA GLU A 20 -3.08 1.95 -10.47
C GLU A 20 -4.29 1.41 -9.71
N ALA A 21 -4.31 1.57 -8.39
CA ALA A 21 -5.42 1.12 -7.54
C ALA A 21 -6.76 1.80 -7.92
N ARG A 22 -6.75 3.08 -8.34
CA ARG A 22 -7.94 3.78 -8.84
C ARG A 22 -8.53 3.20 -10.13
N LYS A 23 -7.78 2.40 -10.88
CA LYS A 23 -8.28 1.74 -12.11
C LYS A 23 -8.99 0.42 -11.80
N LEU A 24 -8.79 -0.12 -10.60
CA LEU A 24 -9.38 -1.37 -10.17
C LEU A 24 -10.83 -1.17 -9.78
N THR A 25 -11.65 -2.20 -10.01
CA THR A 25 -12.93 -2.33 -9.32
C THR A 25 -12.68 -2.62 -7.84
N GLN A 26 -13.72 -2.42 -7.01
CA GLN A 26 -13.61 -2.67 -5.58
C GLN A 26 -13.21 -4.13 -5.27
N GLN A 27 -13.71 -5.11 -6.02
CA GLN A 27 -13.35 -6.51 -5.83
C GLN A 27 -11.87 -6.77 -6.20
N GLU A 28 -11.41 -6.24 -7.33
CA GLU A 28 -10.01 -6.38 -7.76
C GLU A 28 -9.04 -5.74 -6.77
N TYR A 29 -9.42 -4.60 -6.17
CA TYR A 29 -8.63 -3.96 -5.13
C TYR A 29 -8.53 -4.83 -3.87
N GLU A 30 -9.64 -5.38 -3.38
CA GLU A 30 -9.65 -6.26 -2.21
C GLU A 30 -8.84 -7.54 -2.45
N ASP A 31 -8.96 -8.14 -3.64
CA ASP A 31 -8.18 -9.33 -4.00
C ASP A 31 -6.68 -9.02 -4.04
N TRP A 32 -6.29 -7.88 -4.62
CA TRP A 32 -4.90 -7.40 -4.62
C TRP A 32 -4.39 -7.15 -3.21
N LYS A 33 -5.17 -6.44 -2.38
CA LYS A 33 -4.84 -6.13 -0.98
C LYS A 33 -4.59 -7.41 -0.17
N ASN A 34 -5.46 -8.40 -0.30
CA ASN A 34 -5.30 -9.69 0.37
C ASN A 34 -4.03 -10.41 -0.10
N SER A 35 -3.73 -10.42 -1.40
CA SER A 35 -2.50 -11.01 -1.92
C SER A 35 -1.24 -10.35 -1.34
N ILE A 36 -1.24 -9.02 -1.19
CA ILE A 36 -0.14 -8.28 -0.56
C ILE A 36 0.02 -8.68 0.92
N LEU A 37 -1.09 -8.74 1.67
CA LEU A 37 -1.07 -9.12 3.10
C LEU A 37 -0.66 -10.57 3.35
N ASP A 38 -0.99 -11.48 2.42
CA ASP A 38 -0.58 -12.88 2.47
C ASP A 38 0.91 -13.05 2.13
N SER A 39 1.45 -12.20 1.26
CA SER A 39 2.87 -12.19 0.90
C SER A 39 3.77 -11.52 1.96
N ALA A 40 3.19 -10.70 2.84
CA ALA A 40 3.92 -9.95 3.84
C ALA A 40 4.38 -10.85 5.00
N THR A 41 5.70 -10.90 5.22
CA THR A 41 6.25 -11.56 6.42
C THR A 41 5.83 -10.81 7.70
N GLU A 42 5.74 -11.52 8.84
CA GLU A 42 5.37 -10.91 10.13
C GLU A 42 6.17 -9.65 10.47
N LYS A 43 7.46 -9.62 10.10
CA LYS A 43 8.37 -8.50 10.34
C LYS A 43 7.94 -7.20 9.65
N ILE A 44 7.35 -7.29 8.46
CA ILE A 44 6.97 -6.12 7.65
C ILE A 44 5.46 -5.88 7.60
N ARG A 45 4.66 -6.83 8.10
CA ARG A 45 3.20 -6.80 8.02
C ARG A 45 2.61 -5.48 8.53
N GLY A 46 3.05 -4.99 9.68
CA GLY A 46 2.54 -3.72 10.24
C GLY A 46 2.84 -2.51 9.35
N PHE A 47 4.00 -2.48 8.70
CA PHE A 47 4.34 -1.42 7.74
C PHE A 47 3.50 -1.54 6.46
N THR A 48 3.32 -2.76 5.95
CA THR A 48 2.48 -3.05 4.78
C THR A 48 1.03 -2.62 5.03
N GLU A 49 0.46 -2.95 6.18
CA GLU A 49 -0.89 -2.51 6.59
C GLU A 49 -0.99 -0.98 6.64
N HIS A 50 0.03 -0.30 7.18
CA HIS A 50 0.06 1.16 7.22
C HIS A 50 0.05 1.79 5.82
N VAL A 51 0.84 1.25 4.88
CA VAL A 51 0.88 1.73 3.49
C VAL A 51 -0.47 1.49 2.79
N LEU A 52 -1.09 0.32 2.98
CA LEU A 52 -2.41 0.03 2.42
C LEU A 52 -3.49 0.99 2.93
N LEU A 53 -3.47 1.33 4.23
CA LEU A 53 -4.37 2.34 4.80
C LEU A 53 -4.17 3.72 4.17
N LEU A 54 -2.92 4.12 3.89
CA LEU A 54 -2.65 5.40 3.21
C LEU A 54 -3.18 5.40 1.78
N ILE A 55 -3.06 4.28 1.06
CA ILE A 55 -3.62 4.13 -0.27
C ILE A 55 -5.14 4.26 -0.22
N GLU A 56 -5.81 3.54 0.70
CA GLU A 56 -7.27 3.59 0.87
C GLU A 56 -7.80 4.99 1.17
N GLN A 57 -7.07 5.80 1.94
CA GLN A 57 -7.44 7.20 2.19
C GLN A 57 -7.39 8.08 0.94
N CYS A 58 -6.72 7.61 -0.13
CA CYS A 58 -6.55 8.33 -1.39
C CYS A 58 -7.43 7.80 -2.53
N LEU A 59 -8.15 6.69 -2.33
CA LEU A 59 -9.09 6.12 -3.31
C LEU A 59 -10.47 6.75 -3.18
#